data_AF-A0A2W5ZWF8-F1
#
_entry.id   AF-A0A2W5ZWF8-F1
#
_cell.length_a   1.000
_cell.length_b   1.000
_cell.length_c   1.000
_cell.angle_alpha   90.00
_cell.angle_beta   90.00
_cell.angle_gamma   90.00
#
_symmetry.space_group_name_H-M   'P 1'
#
loop_
_entity.id
_entity.type
_entity.pdbx_description
1 polymer ?
#
loop_
_entity_poly.entity_id
_entity_poly.type
_entity_poly.pdbx_seq_one_letter_code
_entity_poly.pdbx_strand_id
1 'polypeptide(L)'
;MTLRGRLIAVGALVAVVLASGILILVRSRTPDCTVAAPRPSLAPALRALGDFDQAYDAGNAAALEDAAARAASALYGDLIGTAPEAPVAIAAATPGSPDAVVVPLRSHLTGSGPAPLAGLVVFLRDCQGSAYFDTVEDDASTQPALTEFPPVTREQASAQLGSAGVRLEYATSPLRPQWVTVTDPVRSFPAR
;
A
#
# COMPACT_ATOMS: atom_id res chain seq x y z
N MET A 1 -48.27 -9.79 31.48
CA MET A 1 -46.83 -9.57 31.20
C MET A 1 -46.25 -8.65 32.26
N THR A 2 -45.27 -9.13 33.02
CA THR A 2 -44.70 -8.42 34.18
C THR A 2 -43.77 -7.28 33.76
N LEU A 3 -43.72 -6.21 34.56
CA LEU A 3 -42.89 -5.01 34.31
C LEU A 3 -41.41 -5.36 34.02
N ARG A 4 -40.91 -6.45 34.63
CA ARG A 4 -39.57 -7.00 34.41
C ARG A 4 -39.33 -7.53 33.00
N GLY A 5 -40.31 -8.20 32.39
CA GLY A 5 -40.18 -8.69 31.01
C GLY A 5 -40.12 -7.57 29.97
N ARG A 6 -40.80 -6.45 30.24
CA ARG A 6 -40.75 -5.25 29.40
C ARG A 6 -39.41 -4.53 29.48
N LEU A 7 -38.81 -4.43 30.67
CA LEU A 7 -37.50 -3.80 30.86
C LEU A 7 -36.37 -4.60 30.20
N ILE A 8 -36.42 -5.94 30.26
CA ILE A 8 -35.42 -6.80 29.59
C ILE A 8 -35.53 -6.70 28.07
N ALA A 9 -36.76 -6.69 27.53
CA ALA A 9 -36.99 -6.54 26.09
C ALA A 9 -36.51 -5.19 25.56
N VAL A 10 -36.73 -4.10 26.30
CA VAL A 10 -36.24 -2.75 25.93
C VAL A 10 -34.72 -2.69 26.02
N GLY A 11 -34.10 -3.28 27.05
CA GLY A 11 -32.65 -3.34 27.17
C GLY A 11 -31.98 -4.10 26.03
N ALA A 12 -32.55 -5.24 25.62
CA ALA A 12 -32.05 -6.01 24.49
C ALA A 12 -32.20 -5.26 23.16
N LEU A 13 -33.32 -4.58 22.95
CA LEU A 13 -33.55 -3.79 21.74
C LEU A 13 -32.57 -2.62 21.63
N VAL A 14 -32.31 -1.91 22.74
CA VAL A 14 -31.36 -0.79 22.79
C VAL A 14 -29.93 -1.28 22.55
N ALA A 15 -29.54 -2.44 23.11
CA ALA A 15 -28.23 -3.03 22.87
C ALA A 15 -28.03 -3.43 21.41
N VAL A 16 -29.05 -4.03 20.76
CA VAL A 16 -29.00 -4.38 19.33
C VAL A 16 -28.92 -3.11 18.47
N VAL A 17 -29.70 -2.07 18.77
CA VAL A 17 -29.67 -0.81 18.03
C VAL A 17 -28.33 -0.09 18.21
N LEU A 18 -27.74 -0.10 19.40
CA LEU A 18 -26.40 0.47 19.64
C LEU A 18 -25.30 -0.33 18.94
N ALA A 19 -25.32 -1.66 19.02
CA ALA A 19 -24.33 -2.51 18.34
C ALA A 19 -24.44 -2.38 16.82
N SER A 20 -25.66 -2.37 16.28
CA SER A 20 -25.93 -2.13 14.85
C SER A 20 -25.53 -0.71 14.45
N GLY A 21 -25.80 0.29 15.29
CA GLY A 21 -25.44 1.67 15.09
C GLY A 21 -23.92 1.88 15.07
N ILE A 22 -23.16 1.21 15.94
CA ILE A 22 -21.69 1.23 15.96
C ILE A 22 -21.12 0.54 14.72
N LEU A 23 -21.66 -0.62 14.32
CA LEU A 23 -21.29 -1.30 13.08
C LEU A 23 -21.56 -0.42 11.84
N ILE A 24 -22.66 0.31 11.82
CA ILE A 24 -23.01 1.25 10.74
C ILE A 24 -22.14 2.51 10.78
N LEU A 25 -21.80 3.04 11.97
CA LEU A 25 -20.91 4.20 12.14
C LEU A 25 -19.46 3.92 11.75
N VAL A 26 -18.99 2.67 11.92
CA VAL A 26 -17.68 2.23 11.41
C VAL A 26 -17.74 2.07 9.89
N ARG A 27 -18.86 1.59 9.34
CA ARG A 27 -19.04 1.39 7.89
C ARG A 27 -19.34 2.69 7.12
N SER A 28 -19.83 3.73 7.78
CA SER A 28 -20.24 5.01 7.16
C SER A 28 -19.15 6.07 7.05
N ARG A 29 -17.92 5.78 7.49
CA ARG A 29 -16.78 6.72 7.36
C ARG A 29 -16.17 6.78 5.95
N THR A 30 -16.61 5.99 4.99
CA THR A 30 -16.08 6.03 3.61
C THR A 30 -17.20 5.93 2.56
N PRO A 31 -18.07 6.95 2.42
CA PRO A 31 -19.13 6.95 1.41
C PRO A 31 -18.64 6.96 -0.05
N ASP A 32 -17.34 7.20 -0.30
CA ASP A 32 -16.76 7.31 -1.65
C ASP A 32 -15.57 6.36 -1.91
N CYS A 33 -15.55 5.18 -1.29
CA CYS A 33 -14.52 4.16 -1.58
C CYS A 33 -14.89 3.43 -2.88
N THR A 34 -14.48 4.00 -4.03
CA THR A 34 -14.77 3.46 -5.38
C THR A 34 -13.69 2.51 -5.90
N VAL A 35 -12.53 2.44 -5.25
CA VAL A 35 -11.45 1.51 -5.61
C VAL A 35 -11.78 0.13 -5.04
N ALA A 36 -12.19 -0.78 -5.93
CA ALA A 36 -12.43 -2.17 -5.56
C ALA A 36 -11.12 -2.88 -5.16
N ALA A 37 -11.23 -3.89 -4.30
CA ALA A 37 -10.13 -4.78 -3.96
C ALA A 37 -9.52 -5.38 -5.24
N PRO A 38 -8.24 -5.10 -5.54
CA PRO A 38 -7.53 -5.72 -6.66
C PRO A 38 -7.55 -7.24 -6.51
N ARG A 39 -7.88 -7.96 -7.58
CA ARG A 39 -7.82 -9.42 -7.57
C ARG A 39 -6.39 -9.86 -7.89
N PRO A 40 -5.68 -10.54 -6.97
CA PRO A 40 -4.31 -10.95 -7.23
C PRO A 40 -4.26 -12.04 -8.31
N SER A 41 -3.51 -11.83 -9.39
CA SER A 41 -3.21 -12.87 -10.37
C SER A 41 -2.00 -13.68 -9.93
N LEU A 42 -2.21 -14.64 -9.03
CA LEU A 42 -1.10 -15.37 -8.42
C LEU A 42 -0.48 -16.40 -9.36
N ALA A 43 0.85 -16.44 -9.44
CA ALA A 43 1.58 -17.57 -10.04
C ALA A 43 1.42 -18.84 -9.19
N PRO A 44 1.58 -20.05 -9.76
CA PRO A 44 1.45 -21.31 -9.01
C PRO A 44 2.36 -21.39 -7.77
N ALA A 45 3.58 -20.85 -7.86
CA ALA A 45 4.52 -20.80 -6.75
C ALA A 45 3.96 -20.04 -5.53
N LEU A 46 3.38 -18.84 -5.75
CA LEU A 46 2.76 -18.07 -4.68
C LEU A 46 1.50 -18.73 -4.13
N ARG A 47 0.70 -19.38 -4.99
CA ARG A 47 -0.48 -20.13 -4.51
C ARG A 47 -0.08 -21.30 -3.60
N ALA A 48 1.05 -21.95 -3.88
CA ALA A 48 1.55 -23.05 -3.08
C ALA A 48 2.04 -22.61 -1.69
N LEU A 49 2.51 -21.36 -1.56
CA LEU A 49 2.89 -20.78 -0.26
C LEU A 49 1.66 -20.44 0.61
N GLY A 50 0.51 -20.22 -0.01
CA GLY A 50 -0.65 -19.60 0.64
C GLY A 50 -0.40 -18.11 0.93
N ASP A 51 -1.35 -17.43 1.59
CA ASP A 51 -1.19 -16.07 2.14
C ASP A 51 -1.21 -14.92 1.13
N PHE A 52 -0.90 -15.14 -0.15
CA PHE A 52 -0.93 -14.07 -1.18
C PHE A 52 -2.30 -13.82 -1.82
N ASP A 53 -3.30 -14.66 -1.51
CA ASP A 53 -4.69 -14.52 -1.97
C ASP A 53 -5.58 -13.69 -1.04
N GLN A 54 -5.03 -13.26 0.10
CA GLN A 54 -5.71 -12.44 1.09
C GLN A 54 -5.16 -11.01 1.14
N ALA A 55 -5.90 -10.15 1.85
CA ALA A 55 -5.52 -8.77 2.06
C ALA A 55 -4.53 -8.63 3.23
N TYR A 56 -3.51 -7.80 3.04
CA TYR A 56 -2.58 -7.35 4.08
C TYR A 56 -3.04 -5.99 4.62
N ASP A 57 -2.66 -5.66 5.85
CA ASP A 57 -2.80 -4.29 6.36
C ASP A 57 -1.70 -3.40 5.73
N ALA A 58 -2.10 -2.41 4.93
CA ALA A 58 -1.14 -1.51 4.28
C ALA A 58 -0.34 -0.63 5.27
N GLY A 59 -0.82 -0.48 6.50
CA GLY A 59 -0.12 0.22 7.57
C GLY A 59 0.90 -0.64 8.32
N ASN A 60 0.88 -1.95 8.13
CA ASN A 60 1.79 -2.88 8.80
C ASN A 60 3.05 -3.13 7.94
N ALA A 61 4.03 -2.24 8.07
CA ALA A 61 5.26 -2.29 7.27
C ALA A 61 5.98 -3.64 7.39
N ALA A 62 6.13 -4.18 8.60
CA ALA A 62 6.81 -5.45 8.82
C ALA A 62 6.13 -6.64 8.12
N ALA A 63 4.79 -6.65 8.08
CA ALA A 63 4.06 -7.68 7.35
C ALA A 63 4.26 -7.58 5.83
N LEU A 64 4.31 -6.36 5.29
CA LEU A 64 4.57 -6.13 3.87
C LEU A 64 6.01 -6.49 3.49
N GLU A 65 6.99 -6.15 4.33
CA GLU A 65 8.41 -6.49 4.15
C GLU A 65 8.62 -8.01 4.12
N ASP A 66 8.04 -8.73 5.07
CA ASP A 66 8.09 -10.20 5.16
C ASP A 66 7.38 -10.87 3.96
N ALA A 67 6.19 -10.39 3.61
CA ALA A 67 5.48 -10.87 2.42
C ALA A 67 6.27 -10.61 1.13
N ALA A 68 6.93 -9.46 1.01
CA ALA A 68 7.75 -9.11 -0.15
C ALA A 68 8.94 -10.06 -0.30
N ALA A 69 9.69 -10.31 0.78
CA ALA A 69 10.82 -11.23 0.76
C ALA A 69 10.39 -12.66 0.38
N ARG A 70 9.25 -13.13 0.90
CA ARG A 70 8.67 -14.42 0.51
C ARG A 70 8.26 -14.47 -0.95
N ALA A 71 7.55 -13.45 -1.45
CA ALA A 71 7.10 -13.42 -2.83
C ALA A 71 8.27 -13.42 -3.80
N ALA A 72 9.28 -12.57 -3.54
CA ALA A 72 10.45 -12.44 -4.38
C ALA A 72 11.26 -13.72 -4.46
N SER A 73 11.61 -14.33 -3.31
CA SER A 73 12.35 -15.58 -3.27
C SER A 73 11.62 -16.77 -3.90
N ALA A 74 10.28 -16.74 -3.92
CA ALA A 74 9.46 -17.77 -4.54
C ALA A 74 9.37 -17.65 -6.07
N LEU A 75 9.45 -16.43 -6.59
CA LEU A 75 9.30 -16.14 -8.02
C LEU A 75 10.64 -16.08 -8.75
N TYR A 76 11.68 -15.54 -8.10
CA TYR A 76 12.96 -15.26 -8.71
C TYR A 76 14.10 -15.77 -7.81
N GLY A 77 14.92 -16.67 -8.36
CA GLY A 77 16.07 -17.24 -7.65
C GLY A 77 17.13 -16.21 -7.27
N ASP A 78 17.30 -15.18 -8.11
CA ASP A 78 18.28 -14.11 -7.90
C ASP A 78 17.89 -13.19 -6.73
N LEU A 79 16.64 -13.23 -6.28
CA LEU A 79 16.13 -12.47 -5.14
C LEU A 79 16.18 -13.26 -3.82
N ILE A 80 16.72 -14.47 -3.83
CA ILE A 80 16.90 -15.24 -2.59
C ILE A 80 17.94 -14.53 -1.70
N GLY A 81 17.57 -14.29 -0.44
CA GLY A 81 18.45 -13.66 0.55
C GLY A 81 18.54 -12.14 0.44
N THR A 82 17.75 -11.49 -0.41
CA THR A 82 17.63 -10.02 -0.41
C THR A 82 16.99 -9.52 0.87
N ALA A 83 17.37 -8.31 1.31
CA ALA A 83 16.79 -7.67 2.49
C ALA A 83 15.72 -6.65 2.06
N PRO A 84 14.47 -6.75 2.56
CA PRO A 84 13.46 -5.73 2.28
C PRO A 84 13.81 -4.39 2.94
N GLU A 85 13.50 -3.31 2.24
CA GLU A 85 13.58 -1.93 2.74
C GLU A 85 12.18 -1.42 3.13
N ALA A 86 12.14 -0.23 3.73
CA ALA A 86 10.89 0.40 4.16
C ALA A 86 9.90 0.54 2.97
N PRO A 87 8.62 0.14 3.13
CA PRO A 87 7.63 0.26 2.09
C PRO A 87 7.39 1.72 1.66
N VAL A 88 7.32 1.96 0.36
CA VAL A 88 7.12 3.28 -0.25
C VAL A 88 5.69 3.39 -0.77
N ALA A 89 4.92 4.34 -0.23
CA ALA A 89 3.57 4.63 -0.70
C ALA A 89 3.60 5.50 -1.96
N ILE A 90 2.78 5.12 -2.96
CA ILE A 90 2.68 5.78 -4.25
C ILE A 90 1.20 5.95 -4.59
N ALA A 91 0.79 7.16 -4.95
CA ALA A 91 -0.58 7.43 -5.35
C ALA A 91 -0.81 7.11 -6.83
N ALA A 92 -2.01 6.68 -7.19
CA ALA A 92 -2.38 6.61 -8.60
C ALA A 92 -2.75 8.01 -9.12
N ALA A 93 -2.22 8.36 -10.31
CA ALA A 93 -2.58 9.61 -10.97
C ALA A 93 -3.99 9.58 -11.57
N THR A 94 -4.48 8.38 -11.93
CA THR A 94 -5.80 8.20 -12.55
C THR A 94 -6.87 7.95 -11.48
N PRO A 95 -7.92 8.78 -11.40
CA PRO A 95 -9.03 8.56 -10.47
C PRO A 95 -9.65 7.16 -10.64
N GLY A 96 -9.88 6.47 -9.53
CA GLY A 96 -10.44 5.11 -9.50
C GLY A 96 -9.43 3.98 -9.73
N SER A 97 -8.16 4.29 -9.99
CA SER A 97 -7.08 3.32 -9.92
C SER A 97 -6.62 3.13 -8.46
N PRO A 98 -6.16 1.93 -8.06
CA PRO A 98 -5.67 1.68 -6.71
C PRO A 98 -4.37 2.44 -6.45
N ASP A 99 -4.15 2.91 -5.23
CA ASP A 99 -2.81 3.34 -4.83
C ASP A 99 -1.88 2.12 -4.74
N ALA A 100 -0.58 2.33 -4.61
CA ALA A 100 0.40 1.26 -4.47
C ALA A 100 1.28 1.44 -3.24
N VAL A 101 1.76 0.32 -2.71
CA VAL A 101 2.94 0.24 -1.86
C VAL A 101 3.98 -0.58 -2.59
N VAL A 102 5.18 -0.03 -2.73
CA VAL A 102 6.32 -0.76 -3.29
C VAL A 102 7.31 -1.03 -2.18
N VAL A 103 7.67 -2.31 -2.01
CA VAL A 103 8.72 -2.74 -1.08
C VAL A 103 10.00 -2.97 -1.88
N PRO A 104 11.03 -2.12 -1.72
CA PRO A 104 12.30 -2.34 -2.37
C PRO A 104 13.07 -3.47 -1.70
N LEU A 105 13.85 -4.22 -2.49
CA LEU A 105 14.69 -5.31 -2.01
C LEU A 105 16.16 -4.99 -2.28
N ARG A 106 16.98 -5.01 -1.23
CA ARG A 106 18.44 -4.90 -1.34
C ARG A 106 19.09 -6.21 -1.66
N SER A 107 20.03 -6.16 -2.59
CA SER A 107 20.99 -7.23 -2.77
C SER A 107 21.80 -7.45 -1.50
N HIS A 108 22.14 -8.72 -1.25
CA HIS A 108 23.10 -9.10 -0.22
C HIS A 108 24.55 -9.10 -0.75
N LEU A 109 24.75 -8.80 -2.04
CA LEU A 109 26.07 -8.78 -2.66
C LEU A 109 26.94 -7.69 -2.03
N THR A 110 27.91 -8.12 -1.23
CA THR A 110 28.89 -7.27 -0.57
C THR A 110 29.98 -6.86 -1.57
N GLY A 111 29.77 -5.75 -2.26
CA GLY A 111 30.82 -5.03 -2.98
C GLY A 111 31.36 -3.84 -2.18
N SER A 112 32.44 -3.21 -2.65
CA SER A 112 32.87 -1.91 -2.12
C SER A 112 31.92 -0.80 -2.62
N GLY A 113 30.81 -0.60 -1.93
CA GLY A 113 29.77 0.38 -2.26
C GLY A 113 28.43 0.10 -1.57
N PRO A 114 27.43 0.98 -1.68
CA PRO A 114 26.07 0.68 -1.21
C PRO A 114 25.51 -0.51 -1.98
N ALA A 115 24.88 -1.45 -1.28
CA ALA A 115 24.29 -2.62 -1.91
C ALA A 115 23.21 -2.19 -2.92
N PRO A 116 23.22 -2.69 -4.17
CA PRO A 116 22.26 -2.27 -5.18
C PRO A 116 20.85 -2.81 -4.89
N LEU A 117 19.86 -2.21 -5.54
CA LEU A 117 18.51 -2.75 -5.61
C LEU A 117 18.59 -4.05 -6.37
N ALA A 118 18.03 -5.10 -5.78
CA ALA A 118 17.85 -6.38 -6.43
C ALA A 118 16.46 -6.51 -7.03
N GLY A 119 15.44 -5.85 -6.47
CA GLY A 119 14.09 -5.93 -7.01
C GLY A 119 13.09 -5.05 -6.28
N LEU A 120 11.87 -5.05 -6.79
CA LEU A 120 10.75 -4.26 -6.27
C LEU A 120 9.51 -5.17 -6.19
N VAL A 121 8.84 -5.18 -5.04
CA VAL A 121 7.57 -5.90 -4.86
C VAL A 121 6.43 -4.90 -4.74
N VAL A 122 5.38 -5.10 -5.53
CA VAL A 122 4.22 -4.20 -5.59
C VAL A 122 3.05 -4.83 -4.87
N PHE A 123 2.44 -4.02 -4.00
CA PHE A 123 1.12 -4.28 -3.44
C PHE A 123 0.17 -3.14 -3.84
N LEU A 124 -0.97 -3.49 -4.40
CA LEU A 124 -2.02 -2.51 -4.72
C LEU A 124 -2.93 -2.33 -3.51
N ARG A 125 -3.29 -1.08 -3.22
CA ARG A 125 -4.09 -0.69 -2.06
C ARG A 125 -5.51 -0.39 -2.49
N ASP A 126 -6.46 -0.92 -1.72
CA ASP A 126 -7.83 -0.42 -1.76
C ASP A 126 -7.97 0.86 -0.90
N CYS A 127 -9.11 1.52 -1.04
CA CYS A 127 -9.44 2.71 -0.24
C CYS A 127 -9.83 2.40 1.21
N GLN A 128 -9.86 1.12 1.61
CA GLN A 128 -10.09 0.69 3.01
C GLN A 128 -8.77 0.51 3.77
N GLY A 129 -7.62 0.65 3.08
CA GLY A 129 -6.31 0.50 3.67
C GLY A 129 -5.76 -0.93 3.61
N SER A 130 -6.40 -1.82 2.85
CA SER A 130 -5.89 -3.15 2.60
C SER A 130 -4.97 -3.17 1.38
N ALA A 131 -3.90 -3.95 1.45
CA ALA A 131 -2.90 -4.13 0.41
C ALA A 131 -2.98 -5.56 -0.16
N TYR A 132 -2.85 -5.70 -1.48
CA TYR A 132 -2.95 -6.98 -2.18
C TYR A 132 -1.73 -7.16 -3.06
N PHE A 133 -1.12 -8.33 -3.02
CA PHE A 133 0.03 -8.64 -3.86
C PHE A 133 -0.33 -8.47 -5.35
N ASP A 134 0.55 -7.83 -6.11
CA ASP A 134 0.38 -7.63 -7.55
C ASP A 134 1.51 -8.28 -8.35
N THR A 135 2.75 -7.79 -8.17
CA THR A 135 3.89 -8.26 -8.96
C THR A 135 5.23 -8.11 -8.23
N VAL A 136 6.25 -8.77 -8.77
CA VAL A 136 7.65 -8.60 -8.40
C VAL A 136 8.46 -8.29 -9.66
N GLU A 137 9.26 -7.23 -9.62
CA GLU A 137 10.28 -6.90 -10.60
C GLU A 137 11.64 -7.37 -10.06
N ASP A 138 12.37 -8.12 -10.89
CA ASP A 138 13.75 -8.54 -10.63
C ASP A 138 14.70 -7.59 -11.39
N ASP A 139 15.44 -6.80 -10.64
CA ASP A 139 16.41 -5.80 -11.09
C ASP A 139 17.86 -6.23 -10.81
N ALA A 140 18.09 -7.47 -10.37
CA ALA A 140 19.41 -7.92 -9.91
C ALA A 140 20.49 -7.85 -11.00
N SER A 141 20.09 -7.88 -12.27
CA SER A 141 20.97 -7.78 -13.45
C SER A 141 20.91 -6.44 -14.17
N THR A 142 20.16 -5.46 -13.66
CA THR A 142 19.98 -4.14 -14.30
C THR A 142 21.31 -3.38 -14.37
N GLN A 143 21.62 -2.81 -15.55
CA GLN A 143 22.84 -2.03 -15.81
C GLN A 143 22.52 -0.64 -16.40
N PRO A 144 23.00 0.46 -15.77
CA PRO A 144 23.73 0.50 -14.50
C PRO A 144 22.85 0.04 -13.32
N ALA A 145 23.49 -0.47 -12.27
CA ALA A 145 22.77 -0.97 -11.09
C ALA A 145 21.96 0.17 -10.44
N LEU A 146 20.71 -0.11 -10.12
CA LEU A 146 19.85 0.81 -9.39
C LEU A 146 20.28 0.85 -7.92
N THR A 147 20.35 2.04 -7.33
CA THR A 147 20.79 2.19 -5.94
C THR A 147 19.67 2.62 -5.00
N GLU A 148 18.61 3.24 -5.51
CA GLU A 148 17.54 3.83 -4.70
C GLU A 148 16.17 3.68 -5.37
N PHE A 149 15.12 3.55 -4.54
CA PHE A 149 13.74 3.61 -4.98
C PHE A 149 12.94 4.54 -4.05
N PRO A 150 12.24 5.57 -4.59
CA PRO A 150 12.34 6.04 -5.97
C PRO A 150 13.76 6.53 -6.31
N PRO A 151 14.13 6.66 -7.60
CA PRO A 151 15.49 7.05 -8.00
C PRO A 151 15.93 8.45 -7.56
N VAL A 152 14.98 9.30 -7.16
CA VAL A 152 15.22 10.67 -6.69
C VAL A 152 14.58 10.80 -5.32
N THR A 153 15.35 11.29 -4.35
CA THR A 153 14.88 11.52 -2.97
C THR A 153 13.79 12.59 -2.92
N ARG A 154 13.00 12.58 -1.85
CA ARG A 154 11.93 13.58 -1.64
C ARG A 154 12.49 15.00 -1.58
N GLU A 155 13.65 15.16 -0.94
CA GLU A 155 14.34 16.44 -0.76
C GLU A 155 14.78 17.00 -2.11
N GLN A 156 15.43 16.17 -2.94
CA GLN A 156 15.82 16.56 -4.30
C GLN A 156 14.61 16.92 -5.15
N ALA A 157 13.54 16.12 -5.08
CA ALA A 157 12.30 16.40 -5.79
C ALA A 157 11.67 17.72 -5.34
N SER A 158 11.63 17.99 -4.03
CA SER A 158 11.10 19.23 -3.48
C SER A 158 11.87 20.46 -3.95
N ALA A 159 13.20 20.36 -4.03
CA ALA A 159 14.08 21.42 -4.54
C ALA A 159 13.87 21.66 -6.03
N GLN A 160 13.77 20.58 -6.83
CA GLN A 160 13.55 20.67 -8.28
C GLN A 160 12.16 21.22 -8.64
N LEU A 161 11.13 20.82 -7.89
CA LEU A 161 9.75 21.25 -8.12
C LEU A 161 9.41 22.59 -7.44
N GLY A 162 10.31 23.13 -6.61
CA GLY A 162 10.08 24.38 -5.89
C GLY A 162 8.93 24.32 -4.89
N SER A 163 8.62 23.14 -4.34
CA SER A 163 7.52 22.93 -3.41
C SER A 163 7.91 21.93 -2.32
N ALA A 164 7.55 22.23 -1.06
CA ALA A 164 7.67 21.28 0.04
C ALA A 164 6.55 20.21 0.02
N GLY A 165 5.42 20.52 -0.62
CA GLY A 165 4.32 19.59 -0.82
C GLY A 165 4.55 18.76 -2.06
N VAL A 166 5.27 17.64 -1.93
CA VAL A 166 5.48 16.67 -3.02
C VAL A 166 4.98 15.28 -2.63
N ARG A 167 4.48 14.55 -3.63
CA ARG A 167 3.99 13.17 -3.53
C ARG A 167 4.47 12.36 -4.75
N LEU A 168 4.69 11.07 -4.56
CA LEU A 168 4.92 10.13 -5.67
C LEU A 168 3.59 9.73 -6.29
N GLU A 169 3.49 9.85 -7.60
CA GLU A 169 2.36 9.40 -8.39
C GLU A 169 2.80 8.47 -9.53
N TYR A 170 1.94 7.54 -9.90
CA TYR A 170 2.14 6.73 -11.10
C TYR A 170 0.95 6.83 -12.05
N ALA A 171 1.23 6.94 -13.35
CA ALA A 171 0.21 6.94 -14.39
C ALA A 171 0.04 5.56 -15.03
N THR A 172 1.14 4.83 -15.22
CA THR A 172 1.15 3.53 -15.92
C THR A 172 1.61 2.38 -15.03
N SER A 173 2.67 2.56 -14.25
CA SER A 173 3.22 1.51 -13.38
C SER A 173 3.74 2.09 -12.06
N PRO A 174 3.39 1.49 -10.90
CA PRO A 174 3.95 1.82 -9.61
C PRO A 174 5.48 1.70 -9.54
N LEU A 175 6.07 0.91 -10.43
CA LEU A 175 7.51 0.65 -10.49
C LEU A 175 8.30 1.81 -11.10
N ARG A 176 7.62 2.75 -11.76
CA ARG A 176 8.22 3.95 -12.35
C ARG A 176 7.41 5.19 -11.97
N PRO A 177 7.35 5.55 -10.67
CA PRO A 177 6.59 6.69 -10.21
C PRO A 177 7.33 8.01 -10.51
N GLN A 178 6.59 9.11 -10.47
CA GLN A 178 7.10 10.46 -10.66
C GLN A 178 6.71 11.34 -9.47
N TRP A 179 7.58 12.27 -9.13
CA TRP A 179 7.26 13.27 -8.11
C TRP A 179 6.39 14.37 -8.71
N VAL A 180 5.29 14.69 -8.03
CA VAL A 180 4.39 15.79 -8.39
C VAL A 180 4.18 16.73 -7.21
N THR A 181 3.83 17.98 -7.50
CA THR A 181 3.43 18.94 -6.47
C THR A 181 2.02 18.64 -5.99
N VAL A 182 1.84 18.58 -4.68
CA VAL A 182 0.52 18.50 -4.05
C VAL A 182 -0.07 19.91 -4.03
N THR A 183 -1.02 20.17 -4.92
CA THR A 183 -1.79 21.40 -4.90
C THR A 183 -2.96 21.20 -3.93
N ASP A 184 -2.86 21.72 -2.71
CA ASP A 184 -4.03 21.81 -1.84
C ASP A 184 -5.08 22.70 -2.54
N PRO A 185 -6.35 22.27 -2.65
CA PRO A 185 -7.39 23.18 -3.11
C PRO A 185 -7.46 24.35 -2.11
N VAL A 186 -7.14 25.55 -2.59
CA VAL A 186 -7.27 26.80 -1.83
C VAL A 186 -8.68 26.83 -1.26
N ARG A 187 -8.82 26.67 0.05
CA ARG A 187 -10.10 26.91 0.73
C ARG A 187 -10.40 28.39 0.58
N SER A 188 -11.25 28.73 -0.38
CA SER A 188 -11.85 30.04 -0.51
C SER A 188 -12.63 30.31 0.77
N PHE A 189 -12.06 31.07 1.70
CA PHE A 189 -12.85 31.62 2.80
C PHE A 189 -13.77 32.68 2.20
N PRO A 190 -15.10 32.61 2.40
CA PRO A 190 -15.96 33.73 2.04
C PRO A 190 -15.57 34.93 2.91
N ALA A 191 -15.22 36.03 2.25
CA ALA A 191 -15.09 37.33 2.89
C ALA A 191 -16.44 37.68 3.56
N ARG A 192 -16.41 38.06 4.83
CA ARG A 192 -17.54 38.65 5.53
C ARG A 192 -17.65 40.14 5.20
#